data_AF-A0A830BZR6-F1
#
_entry.id   AF-A0A830BZR6-F1
#
_cell.length_a   1.000
_cell.length_b   1.000
_cell.length_c   1.000
_cell.angle_alpha   90.00
_cell.angle_beta   90.00
_cell.angle_gamma   90.00
#
_symmetry.space_group_name_H-M   'P 1'
#
loop_
_entity.id
_entity.type
_entity.pdbx_description
1 polymer ?
#
loop_
_entity_poly.entity_id
_entity_poly.type
_entity_poly.pdbx_seq_one_letter_code
_entity_poly.pdbx_strand_id
1 'polypeptide(L)'
;MASLISETLPKFTVETLKLAAKQSERCRVVPIRLRRAIERYLQEQEVVHMRRKVLSLSQSFNEIKEVNLLLPSSTSKELVEDPLKAMESSQRWKVKTAYGDIGLKYQEDQTIAYVAARMPAVYSALYRVLSEVRRRVPDFTPAKVLDFGAGTGSALWAMMEVWPGSLERINLVEPSQSMQRAGQSLLKDLKKVPLIQSYESIQSLTKDINKSGRRHDLVIASYVLGEIPSLKDRITLVRQLWDFTGDILVLVEPGTPQGSNIISQMRSHILWMEKRNAGSKSQNTANKASKDLMTLETGSFVVAPCPHDGPCPLQKTDKYCHFVQRLERTTSQRSYKRSKGPLRGFEDEKFSYVALRRGTRPSETWPLDGMKFETLKEIHAKRIPDDLETDVGECSHLNFDKNLCI
;
A
#
# COMPACT_ATOMS: atom_id res chain seq x y z
N MET A 1 13.89 3.57 -42.11
CA MET A 1 12.97 4.70 -41.80
C MET A 1 12.10 4.29 -40.64
N ALA A 2 12.51 4.65 -39.42
CA ALA A 2 11.78 4.36 -38.19
C ALA A 2 10.78 5.51 -37.97
N SER A 3 9.48 5.18 -37.91
CA SER A 3 8.45 6.17 -37.63
C SER A 3 8.50 6.57 -36.16
N LEU A 4 8.82 7.84 -35.93
CA LEU A 4 8.63 8.55 -34.66
C LEU A 4 7.16 8.45 -34.24
N ILE A 5 6.87 7.63 -33.24
CA ILE A 5 5.60 7.69 -32.52
C ILE A 5 5.69 8.93 -31.63
N SER A 6 5.00 9.99 -32.03
CA SER A 6 4.77 11.17 -31.20
C SER A 6 3.88 10.76 -30.03
N GLU A 7 4.48 10.63 -28.84
CA GLU A 7 3.75 10.49 -27.58
C GLU A 7 3.09 11.82 -27.22
N THR A 8 1.92 12.09 -27.81
CA THR A 8 1.04 13.13 -27.31
C THR A 8 0.49 12.70 -25.95
N LEU A 9 0.79 13.50 -24.92
CA LEU A 9 0.31 13.42 -23.54
C LEU A 9 -1.16 12.99 -23.42
N PRO A 10 -1.56 12.21 -22.41
CA PRO A 10 -2.94 11.77 -22.27
C PRO A 10 -3.83 12.96 -21.93
N LYS A 11 -4.59 13.43 -22.93
CA LYS A 11 -5.76 14.28 -22.71
C LYS A 11 -6.70 13.57 -21.72
N PHE A 12 -7.46 14.33 -20.93
CA PHE A 12 -8.60 13.83 -20.15
C PHE A 12 -9.70 13.34 -21.12
N THR A 13 -9.46 12.20 -21.75
CA THR A 13 -10.38 11.54 -22.67
C THR A 13 -11.17 10.49 -21.92
N VAL A 14 -12.28 10.07 -22.51
CA VAL A 14 -13.07 8.92 -22.03
C VAL A 14 -12.18 7.68 -21.91
N GLU A 15 -11.20 7.52 -22.80
CA GLU A 15 -10.23 6.42 -22.79
C GLU A 15 -9.27 6.53 -21.60
N THR A 16 -8.74 7.72 -21.29
CA THR A 16 -7.88 7.96 -20.12
C THR A 16 -8.65 7.78 -18.81
N LEU A 17 -9.91 8.24 -18.75
CA LEU A 17 -10.83 8.00 -17.63
C LEU A 17 -11.19 6.51 -17.51
N LYS A 18 -11.42 5.79 -18.61
CA LYS A 18 -11.59 4.33 -18.62
C LYS A 18 -10.32 3.62 -18.16
N LEU A 19 -9.13 4.10 -18.54
CA LEU A 19 -7.84 3.56 -18.08
C LEU A 19 -7.62 3.81 -16.59
N ALA A 20 -8.00 4.98 -16.09
CA ALA A 20 -8.02 5.30 -14.67
C ALA A 20 -9.09 4.48 -13.92
N ALA A 21 -10.24 4.20 -14.55
CA ALA A 21 -11.32 3.37 -14.00
C ALA A 21 -11.01 1.86 -14.05
N LYS A 22 -10.04 1.42 -14.87
CA LYS A 22 -9.43 0.07 -14.82
C LYS A 22 -8.66 -0.19 -13.52
N GLN A 23 -8.68 0.74 -12.56
CA GLN A 23 -8.27 0.46 -11.18
C GLN A 23 -9.06 -0.69 -10.54
N SER A 24 -10.27 -0.99 -11.06
CA SER A 24 -11.03 -2.19 -10.71
C SER A 24 -10.59 -3.36 -11.62
N GLU A 25 -9.68 -4.21 -11.14
CA GLU A 25 -9.42 -5.48 -11.81
C GLU A 25 -10.68 -6.35 -11.80
N ARG A 26 -10.80 -7.21 -12.82
CA ARG A 26 -11.79 -8.30 -12.86
C ARG A 26 -11.73 -9.10 -11.55
N CYS A 27 -12.82 -9.80 -11.20
CA CYS A 27 -12.83 -10.74 -10.07
C CYS A 27 -11.58 -11.64 -10.12
N ARG A 28 -10.66 -11.46 -9.16
CA ARG A 28 -9.35 -12.12 -9.15
C ARG A 28 -9.53 -13.57 -8.79
N VAL A 29 -9.03 -14.45 -9.64
CA VAL A 29 -8.93 -15.87 -9.34
C VAL A 29 -7.55 -16.14 -8.77
N VAL A 30 -7.48 -16.73 -7.58
CA VAL A 30 -6.22 -17.14 -6.97
C VAL A 30 -5.55 -18.19 -7.86
N PRO A 31 -4.24 -18.06 -8.18
CA PRO A 31 -3.54 -18.98 -9.07
C PRO A 31 -3.73 -20.44 -8.64
N ILE A 32 -3.85 -21.33 -9.63
CA ILE A 32 -4.08 -22.76 -9.37
C ILE A 32 -2.99 -23.37 -8.49
N ARG A 33 -1.74 -22.90 -8.61
CA ARG A 33 -0.60 -23.35 -7.79
C ARG A 33 -0.82 -23.05 -6.31
N LEU A 34 -1.20 -21.80 -5.98
CA LEU A 34 -1.49 -21.41 -4.60
C LEU A 34 -2.76 -22.12 -4.07
N ARG A 35 -3.81 -22.27 -4.89
CA ARG A 35 -5.00 -23.02 -4.48
C ARG A 35 -4.68 -24.46 -4.10
N ARG A 36 -3.91 -25.16 -4.93
CA ARG A 36 -3.45 -26.54 -4.65
C ARG A 36 -2.55 -26.62 -3.42
N ALA A 37 -1.65 -25.65 -3.24
CA ALA A 37 -0.80 -25.59 -2.06
C ALA A 37 -1.64 -25.44 -0.77
N ILE A 38 -2.64 -24.56 -0.77
CA ILE A 38 -3.58 -24.38 0.34
C ILE A 38 -4.38 -25.66 0.60
N GLU A 39 -4.93 -26.29 -0.45
CA GLU A 39 -5.70 -27.53 -0.32
C GLU A 39 -4.87 -28.65 0.28
N ARG A 40 -3.64 -28.87 -0.23
CA ARG A 40 -2.69 -29.86 0.33
C ARG A 40 -2.34 -29.54 1.77
N TYR A 41 -1.97 -28.29 2.07
CA TYR A 41 -1.66 -27.87 3.44
C TYR A 41 -2.81 -28.23 4.38
N LEU A 42 -4.06 -27.89 4.03
CA LEU A 42 -5.23 -28.15 4.86
C LEU A 42 -5.56 -29.64 5.00
N GLN A 43 -5.29 -30.47 3.98
CA GLN A 43 -5.47 -31.93 4.07
C GLN A 43 -4.49 -32.58 5.05
N GLU A 44 -3.29 -32.01 5.21
CA GLU A 44 -2.28 -32.49 6.15
C GLU A 44 -2.56 -32.06 7.61
N GLN A 45 -3.55 -31.20 7.87
CA GLN A 45 -3.87 -30.70 9.21
C GLN A 45 -5.08 -31.42 9.83
N GLU A 46 -5.16 -31.39 11.16
CA GLU A 46 -6.36 -31.77 11.88
C GLU A 46 -7.43 -30.65 11.77
N VAL A 47 -8.33 -30.78 10.78
CA VAL A 47 -9.32 -29.74 10.43
C VAL A 47 -10.58 -29.78 11.32
N VAL A 48 -10.47 -30.31 12.54
CA VAL A 48 -11.59 -30.41 13.49
C VAL A 48 -12.05 -29.00 13.88
N HIS A 49 -13.36 -28.77 13.90
CA HIS A 49 -13.98 -27.49 14.27
C HIS A 49 -13.48 -26.26 13.50
N MET A 50 -13.05 -26.42 12.25
CA MET A 50 -12.45 -25.34 11.45
C MET A 50 -13.27 -24.05 11.37
N ARG A 51 -14.60 -24.15 11.28
CA ARG A 51 -15.49 -22.97 11.31
C ARG A 51 -15.38 -22.17 12.60
N ARG A 52 -15.17 -22.85 13.74
CA ARG A 52 -14.94 -22.22 15.05
C ARG A 52 -13.56 -21.56 15.09
N LYS A 53 -12.52 -22.23 14.57
CA LYS A 53 -11.16 -21.65 14.45
C LYS A 53 -11.18 -20.36 13.63
N VAL A 54 -11.85 -20.35 12.48
CA VAL A 54 -12.02 -19.15 11.63
C VAL A 54 -12.81 -18.03 12.34
N LEU A 55 -13.84 -18.38 13.11
CA LEU A 55 -14.59 -17.39 13.89
C LEU A 55 -13.73 -16.76 14.98
N SER A 56 -12.97 -17.59 15.72
CA SER A 56 -12.04 -17.13 16.76
C SER A 56 -10.98 -16.20 16.18
N LEU A 57 -10.38 -16.55 15.04
CA LEU A 57 -9.43 -15.67 14.34
C LEU A 57 -10.05 -14.29 14.03
N SER A 58 -11.30 -14.29 13.54
CA SER A 58 -12.01 -13.06 13.24
C SER A 58 -12.31 -12.23 14.48
N GLN A 59 -12.53 -12.85 15.64
CA GLN A 59 -12.73 -12.16 16.91
C GLN A 59 -11.44 -11.48 17.36
N SER A 60 -10.30 -12.18 17.31
CA SER A 60 -9.00 -11.60 17.66
C SER A 60 -8.65 -10.37 16.81
N PHE A 61 -8.98 -10.37 15.51
CA PHE A 61 -8.81 -9.17 14.67
C PHE A 61 -9.70 -7.99 15.08
N ASN A 62 -10.92 -8.26 15.57
CA ASN A 62 -11.80 -7.21 16.06
C ASN A 62 -11.31 -6.64 17.40
N GLU A 63 -10.79 -7.46 18.30
CA GLU A 63 -10.21 -7.03 19.58
C GLU A 63 -9.03 -6.08 19.34
N ILE A 64 -8.10 -6.42 18.43
CA ILE A 64 -6.98 -5.54 18.05
C ILE A 64 -7.48 -4.21 17.50
N LYS A 65 -8.53 -4.25 16.66
CA LYS A 65 -9.14 -3.05 16.11
C LYS A 65 -9.74 -2.16 17.21
N GLU A 66 -10.38 -2.75 18.22
CA GLU A 66 -10.95 -2.04 19.36
C GLU A 66 -9.86 -1.42 20.26
N VAL A 67 -8.80 -2.17 20.58
CA VAL A 67 -7.64 -1.64 21.33
C VAL A 67 -7.02 -0.45 20.60
N ASN A 68 -6.88 -0.55 19.27
CA ASN A 68 -6.33 0.54 18.46
C ASN A 68 -7.21 1.79 18.41
N LEU A 69 -8.52 1.64 18.53
CA LEU A 69 -9.46 2.77 18.60
C LEU A 69 -9.31 3.56 19.91
N LEU A 70 -8.83 2.92 20.98
CA LEU A 70 -8.62 3.52 22.30
C LEU A 70 -7.26 4.23 22.42
N LEU A 71 -6.34 4.05 21.46
CA LEU A 71 -5.07 4.77 21.44
C LEU A 71 -5.35 6.28 21.29
N PRO A 72 -4.84 7.14 22.19
CA PRO A 72 -5.17 8.56 22.19
C PRO A 72 -4.95 9.24 20.83
N SER A 73 -6.03 9.83 20.31
CA SER A 73 -5.98 10.67 19.10
C SER A 73 -5.16 11.96 19.31
N SER A 74 -4.99 12.39 20.56
CA SER A 74 -4.17 13.55 20.96
C SER A 74 -2.68 13.33 20.73
N THR A 75 -2.12 12.21 21.21
CA THR A 75 -0.72 11.83 20.96
C THR A 75 -0.41 11.69 19.47
N SER A 76 -1.41 11.26 18.69
CA SER A 76 -1.33 11.13 17.24
C SER A 76 -1.30 12.46 16.49
N LYS A 77 -1.97 13.51 17.01
CA LYS A 77 -1.94 14.86 16.41
C LYS A 77 -0.64 15.58 16.75
N GLU A 78 -0.23 15.57 18.01
CA GLU A 78 1.01 16.21 18.46
C GLU A 78 2.27 15.62 17.81
N LEU A 79 2.36 14.28 17.67
CA LEU A 79 3.49 13.62 16.98
C LEU A 79 3.52 13.85 15.47
N VAL A 80 2.39 14.17 14.85
CA VAL A 80 2.29 14.48 13.42
C VAL A 80 2.56 15.96 13.15
N GLU A 81 2.20 16.84 14.10
CA GLU A 81 2.41 18.29 14.01
C GLU A 81 3.83 18.71 14.45
N ASP A 82 4.40 18.08 15.49
CA ASP A 82 5.77 18.33 15.96
C ASP A 82 6.43 17.05 16.53
N PRO A 83 7.08 16.24 15.68
CA PRO A 83 7.76 15.00 16.09
C PRO A 83 8.94 15.20 17.04
N LEU A 84 9.44 16.44 17.24
CA LEU A 84 10.63 16.74 18.04
C LEU A 84 10.32 16.91 19.53
N LYS A 85 9.12 17.40 19.90
CA LYS A 85 8.68 17.47 21.30
C LYS A 85 8.68 16.11 22.01
N ALA A 86 8.39 15.04 21.27
CA ALA A 86 8.47 13.67 21.79
C ALA A 86 9.90 13.09 21.82
N MET A 87 10.88 13.79 21.21
CA MET A 87 12.29 13.40 21.17
C MET A 87 13.16 14.11 22.21
N GLU A 88 12.79 15.29 22.70
CA GLU A 88 13.59 16.02 23.71
C GLU A 88 13.65 15.30 25.07
N SER A 89 12.70 14.43 25.38
CA SER A 89 12.74 13.59 26.58
C SER A 89 13.52 12.28 26.42
N SER A 90 14.23 12.07 25.29
CA SER A 90 14.74 10.74 24.92
C SER A 90 16.20 10.45 25.34
N GLN A 91 16.36 9.99 26.57
CA GLN A 91 17.46 9.08 26.93
C GLN A 91 17.47 7.90 25.95
N ARG A 92 18.49 7.80 25.09
CA ARG A 92 18.90 6.66 24.23
C ARG A 92 18.11 5.36 24.49
N TRP A 93 16.90 5.26 23.94
CA TRP A 93 16.00 4.15 24.22
C TRP A 93 16.45 2.91 23.46
N LYS A 94 17.02 1.95 24.19
CA LYS A 94 17.13 0.56 23.73
C LYS A 94 15.72 0.10 23.37
N VAL A 95 15.51 -0.28 22.12
CA VAL A 95 14.30 -0.98 21.66
C VAL A 95 14.12 -2.21 22.55
N LYS A 96 13.32 -2.07 23.61
CA LYS A 96 13.02 -3.13 24.58
C LYS A 96 11.88 -4.03 24.11
N THR A 97 11.20 -3.67 23.04
CA THR A 97 10.18 -4.50 22.44
C THR A 97 10.86 -5.42 21.42
N ALA A 98 11.39 -6.53 21.95
CA ALA A 98 11.31 -7.77 21.21
C ALA A 98 9.84 -7.90 20.77
N TYR A 99 9.65 -8.27 19.53
CA TYR A 99 8.37 -8.34 18.81
C TYR A 99 7.36 -9.35 19.43
N GLY A 100 7.51 -9.72 20.71
CA GLY A 100 6.76 -10.71 21.47
C GLY A 100 5.65 -10.17 22.38
N ASP A 101 5.46 -8.84 22.49
CA ASP A 101 4.34 -8.18 23.20
C ASP A 101 3.28 -7.60 22.24
N ILE A 102 3.28 -8.04 20.97
CA ILE A 102 2.51 -7.50 19.82
C ILE A 102 0.99 -7.76 19.82
N GLY A 103 0.37 -8.03 20.97
CA GLY A 103 -1.10 -8.16 21.09
C GLY A 103 -1.74 -9.39 20.42
N LEU A 104 -1.22 -9.90 19.31
CA LEU A 104 -1.69 -11.13 18.63
C LEU A 104 -0.57 -12.15 18.48
N LYS A 105 -0.75 -13.33 19.07
CA LYS A 105 0.16 -14.47 18.91
C LYS A 105 -0.53 -15.55 18.10
N TYR A 106 -0.06 -15.77 16.88
CA TYR A 106 -0.58 -16.82 16.01
C TYR A 106 -0.11 -18.21 16.46
N GLN A 107 -1.04 -18.96 17.04
CA GLN A 107 -0.88 -20.39 17.34
C GLN A 107 -1.31 -21.25 16.14
N GLU A 108 -1.07 -22.56 16.21
CA GLU A 108 -1.34 -23.50 15.10
C GLU A 108 -2.78 -23.38 14.56
N ASP A 109 -3.79 -23.38 15.43
CA ASP A 109 -5.19 -23.24 15.03
C ASP A 109 -5.50 -21.92 14.32
N GLN A 110 -4.89 -20.82 14.78
CA GLN A 110 -5.06 -19.50 14.18
C GLN A 110 -4.37 -19.42 12.81
N THR A 111 -3.20 -20.03 12.69
CA THR A 111 -2.45 -20.13 11.43
C THR A 111 -3.22 -20.97 10.40
N ILE A 112 -3.76 -22.12 10.80
CA ILE A 112 -4.59 -22.96 9.92
C ILE A 112 -5.83 -22.18 9.45
N ALA A 113 -6.52 -21.52 10.37
CA ALA A 113 -7.65 -20.64 10.07
C ALA A 113 -7.27 -19.50 9.12
N TYR A 114 -6.09 -18.90 9.30
CA TYR A 114 -5.57 -17.83 8.46
C TYR A 114 -5.33 -18.32 7.03
N VAL A 115 -4.62 -19.44 6.86
CA VAL A 115 -4.36 -20.05 5.54
C VAL A 115 -5.68 -20.32 4.81
N ALA A 116 -6.66 -20.91 5.49
CA ALA A 116 -7.91 -21.31 4.87
C ALA A 116 -8.84 -20.16 4.49
N ALA A 117 -8.88 -19.10 5.31
CA ALA A 117 -9.91 -18.06 5.23
C ALA A 117 -9.40 -16.68 4.82
N ARG A 118 -8.15 -16.33 5.18
CA ARG A 118 -7.60 -14.98 5.06
C ARG A 118 -6.53 -14.86 3.98
N MET A 119 -5.61 -15.81 3.91
CA MET A 119 -4.48 -15.80 2.97
C MET A 119 -4.89 -15.54 1.50
N PRO A 120 -5.96 -16.16 0.93
CA PRO A 120 -6.37 -15.88 -0.45
C PRO A 120 -6.76 -14.41 -0.71
N ALA A 121 -7.40 -13.77 0.28
CA ALA A 121 -7.81 -12.37 0.19
C ALA A 121 -6.60 -11.44 0.28
N VAL A 122 -5.69 -11.71 1.23
CA VAL A 122 -4.45 -10.94 1.42
C VAL A 122 -3.54 -11.06 0.20
N TYR A 123 -3.34 -12.26 -0.34
CA TYR A 123 -2.65 -12.47 -1.62
C TYR A 123 -3.25 -11.60 -2.74
N SER A 124 -4.58 -11.56 -2.86
CA SER A 124 -5.26 -10.83 -3.93
C SER A 124 -5.06 -9.31 -3.81
N ALA A 125 -5.17 -8.76 -2.59
CA ALA A 125 -4.88 -7.35 -2.33
C ALA A 125 -3.41 -7.01 -2.63
N LEU A 126 -2.47 -7.85 -2.21
CA LEU A 126 -1.04 -7.62 -2.45
C LEU A 126 -0.69 -7.73 -3.93
N TYR A 127 -1.27 -8.69 -4.66
CA TYR A 127 -1.12 -8.77 -6.10
C TYR A 127 -1.58 -7.48 -6.78
N ARG A 128 -2.72 -6.91 -6.35
CA ARG A 128 -3.25 -5.65 -6.88
C ARG A 128 -2.32 -4.46 -6.62
N VAL A 129 -1.79 -4.35 -5.40
CA VAL A 129 -0.84 -3.30 -5.00
C VAL A 129 0.47 -3.42 -5.78
N LEU A 130 1.07 -4.60 -5.82
CA LEU A 130 2.35 -4.83 -6.49
C LEU A 130 2.23 -4.68 -8.01
N SER A 131 1.10 -5.09 -8.60
CA SER A 131 0.81 -4.84 -10.02
C SER A 131 0.70 -3.35 -10.31
N GLU A 132 0.14 -2.54 -9.39
CA GLU A 132 0.11 -1.08 -9.53
C GLU A 132 1.52 -0.48 -9.48
N VAL A 133 2.37 -0.96 -8.57
CA VAL A 133 3.78 -0.54 -8.48
C VAL A 133 4.51 -0.86 -9.79
N ARG A 134 4.43 -2.11 -10.28
CA ARG A 134 5.02 -2.52 -11.55
C ARG A 134 4.48 -1.70 -12.73
N ARG A 135 3.19 -1.38 -12.74
CA ARG A 135 2.57 -0.56 -13.80
C ARG A 135 3.11 0.88 -13.81
N ARG A 136 3.34 1.48 -12.65
CA ARG A 136 3.82 2.86 -12.52
C ARG A 136 5.33 3.00 -12.61
N VAL A 137 6.06 1.91 -12.37
CA VAL A 137 7.52 1.84 -12.47
C VAL A 137 7.87 0.60 -13.30
N PRO A 138 7.69 0.63 -14.63
CA PRO A 138 7.82 -0.55 -15.50
C PRO A 138 9.23 -1.16 -15.50
N ASP A 139 10.25 -0.33 -15.30
CA ASP A 139 11.66 -0.76 -15.25
C ASP A 139 12.06 -1.33 -13.88
N PHE A 140 11.16 -1.29 -12.88
CA PHE A 140 11.46 -1.83 -11.56
C PHE A 140 11.32 -3.36 -11.53
N THR A 141 12.46 -4.03 -11.43
CA THR A 141 12.58 -5.49 -11.30
C THR A 141 13.35 -5.84 -10.02
N PRO A 142 12.66 -6.04 -8.88
CA PRO A 142 13.34 -6.30 -7.61
C PRO A 142 14.01 -7.68 -7.63
N ALA A 143 15.25 -7.74 -7.12
CA ALA A 143 16.02 -8.98 -6.95
C ALA A 143 16.18 -9.36 -5.48
N LYS A 144 16.43 -8.38 -4.61
CA LYS A 144 16.54 -8.53 -3.15
C LYS A 144 15.32 -7.93 -2.47
N VAL A 145 14.60 -8.75 -1.71
CA VAL A 145 13.36 -8.34 -1.05
C VAL A 145 13.39 -8.59 0.45
N LEU A 146 12.80 -7.69 1.23
CA LEU A 146 12.47 -7.89 2.63
C LEU A 146 10.94 -7.84 2.80
N ASP A 147 10.36 -8.93 3.31
CA ASP A 147 8.95 -9.03 3.70
C ASP A 147 8.85 -9.07 5.22
N PHE A 148 8.37 -7.98 5.80
CA PHE A 148 8.23 -7.83 7.25
C PHE A 148 6.79 -8.12 7.68
N GLY A 149 6.63 -9.01 8.66
CA GLY A 149 5.32 -9.57 9.00
C GLY A 149 4.83 -10.54 7.93
N ALA A 150 5.74 -11.39 7.42
CA ALA A 150 5.48 -12.22 6.25
C ALA A 150 4.32 -13.22 6.46
N GLY A 151 4.04 -13.61 7.71
CA GLY A 151 3.00 -14.57 8.06
C GLY A 151 3.16 -15.88 7.30
N THR A 152 2.11 -16.24 6.55
CA THR A 152 2.07 -17.44 5.69
C THR A 152 2.75 -17.26 4.32
N GLY A 153 3.34 -16.08 4.06
CA GLY A 153 4.00 -15.75 2.80
C GLY A 153 3.06 -15.23 1.70
N SER A 154 1.96 -14.58 2.05
CA SER A 154 1.00 -14.05 1.05
C SER A 154 1.66 -13.07 0.07
N ALA A 155 2.55 -12.19 0.57
CA ALA A 155 3.30 -11.26 -0.27
C ALA A 155 4.30 -11.99 -1.18
N LEU A 156 5.01 -13.00 -0.65
CA LEU A 156 5.90 -13.85 -1.45
C LEU A 156 5.18 -14.45 -2.67
N TRP A 157 4.00 -15.04 -2.47
CA TRP A 157 3.20 -15.58 -3.57
C TRP A 157 2.78 -14.50 -4.58
N ALA A 158 2.39 -13.31 -4.10
CA ALA A 158 2.03 -12.20 -4.99
C ALA A 158 3.25 -11.70 -5.79
N MET A 159 4.42 -11.57 -5.16
CA MET A 159 5.65 -11.12 -5.81
C MET A 159 6.12 -12.10 -6.89
N MET A 160 6.06 -13.42 -6.64
CA MET A 160 6.42 -14.43 -7.64
C MET A 160 5.53 -14.37 -8.90
N GLU A 161 4.29 -13.91 -8.76
CA GLU A 161 3.36 -13.73 -9.89
C GLU A 161 3.56 -12.38 -10.60
N VAL A 162 3.84 -11.30 -9.85
CA VAL A 162 4.05 -9.97 -10.42
C VAL A 162 5.41 -9.82 -11.08
N TRP A 163 6.47 -10.43 -10.55
CA TRP A 163 7.82 -10.40 -11.12
C TRP A 163 8.40 -11.81 -11.27
N PRO A 164 7.90 -12.60 -12.24
CA PRO A 164 8.38 -13.95 -12.44
C PRO A 164 9.85 -13.96 -12.87
N GLY A 165 10.69 -14.66 -12.11
CA GLY A 165 12.10 -14.88 -12.45
C GLY A 165 13.05 -13.73 -12.10
N SER A 166 12.58 -12.60 -11.55
CA SER A 166 13.48 -11.52 -11.10
C SER A 166 13.97 -11.71 -9.67
N LEU A 167 13.20 -12.39 -8.82
CA LEU A 167 13.47 -12.52 -7.40
C LEU A 167 14.65 -13.49 -7.18
N GLU A 168 15.76 -12.97 -6.65
CA GLU A 168 16.94 -13.78 -6.33
C GLU A 168 16.96 -14.19 -4.86
N ARG A 169 16.72 -13.23 -3.94
CA ARG A 169 16.74 -13.44 -2.50
C ARG A 169 15.59 -12.73 -1.81
N ILE A 170 14.92 -13.43 -0.91
CA ILE A 170 13.82 -12.89 -0.12
C ILE A 170 14.06 -13.20 1.35
N ASN A 171 14.18 -12.15 2.14
CA ASN A 171 14.26 -12.23 3.60
C ASN A 171 12.86 -12.07 4.17
N LEU A 172 12.39 -13.04 4.93
CA LEU A 172 11.11 -13.01 5.62
C LEU A 172 11.34 -12.75 7.10
N VAL A 173 10.67 -11.75 7.68
CA VAL A 173 10.65 -11.53 9.13
C VAL A 173 9.27 -11.87 9.66
N GLU A 174 9.18 -12.93 10.45
CA GLU A 174 7.92 -13.43 11.02
C GLU A 174 8.20 -14.07 12.39
N PRO A 175 7.70 -13.54 13.52
CA PRO A 175 7.95 -14.11 14.84
C PRO A 175 7.24 -15.45 15.08
N SER A 176 6.09 -15.70 14.45
CA SER A 176 5.31 -16.91 14.71
C SER A 176 5.91 -18.10 13.98
N GLN A 177 6.47 -19.03 14.75
CA GLN A 177 6.98 -20.28 14.21
C GLN A 177 5.89 -21.12 13.52
N SER A 178 4.63 -21.02 13.96
CA SER A 178 3.52 -21.70 13.29
C SER A 178 3.27 -21.13 11.88
N MET A 179 3.29 -19.79 11.75
CA MET A 179 3.17 -19.10 10.46
C MET A 179 4.34 -19.43 9.52
N GLN A 180 5.57 -19.41 10.05
CA GLN A 180 6.77 -19.79 9.27
C GLN A 180 6.67 -21.22 8.72
N ARG A 181 6.30 -22.20 9.58
CA ARG A 181 6.11 -23.60 9.16
C ARG A 181 5.02 -23.73 8.09
N ALA A 182 3.91 -23.01 8.24
CA ALA A 182 2.86 -22.98 7.24
C ALA A 182 3.34 -22.40 5.90
N GLY A 183 4.06 -21.28 5.92
CA GLY A 183 4.67 -20.68 4.73
C GLY A 183 5.62 -21.65 4.01
N GLN A 184 6.49 -22.35 4.74
CA GLN A 184 7.38 -23.37 4.19
C GLN A 184 6.61 -24.54 3.56
N SER A 185 5.57 -25.05 4.24
CA SER A 185 4.73 -26.15 3.71
C SER A 185 3.97 -25.74 2.44
N LEU A 186 3.49 -24.50 2.37
CA LEU A 186 2.81 -23.99 1.18
C LEU A 186 3.74 -23.93 -0.04
N LEU A 187 5.03 -23.67 0.16
CA LEU A 187 6.03 -23.64 -0.91
C LEU A 187 6.55 -25.03 -1.31
N LYS A 188 6.18 -26.08 -0.58
CA LYS A 188 6.59 -27.47 -0.87
C LYS A 188 6.23 -27.84 -2.32
N ASP A 189 7.18 -28.45 -3.02
CA ASP A 189 7.09 -28.89 -4.42
C ASP A 189 7.06 -27.77 -5.49
N LEU A 190 7.23 -26.50 -5.10
CA LEU A 190 7.46 -25.44 -6.08
C LEU A 190 8.87 -25.54 -6.64
N LYS A 191 8.97 -25.60 -7.97
CA LYS A 191 10.23 -25.50 -8.71
C LYS A 191 10.57 -24.03 -8.94
N LYS A 192 11.86 -23.69 -8.92
CA LYS A 192 12.37 -22.32 -9.19
C LYS A 192 11.85 -21.27 -8.20
N VAL A 193 11.93 -21.57 -6.91
CA VAL A 193 11.71 -20.57 -5.85
C VAL A 193 12.98 -19.74 -5.62
N PRO A 194 12.86 -18.46 -5.26
CA PRO A 194 14.00 -17.63 -4.85
C PRO A 194 14.69 -18.21 -3.62
N LEU A 195 15.91 -17.72 -3.31
CA LEU A 195 16.56 -18.03 -2.05
C LEU A 195 15.79 -17.35 -0.90
N ILE A 196 15.07 -18.15 -0.11
CA ILE A 196 14.25 -17.66 1.00
C ILE A 196 14.99 -17.86 2.32
N GLN A 197 15.11 -16.79 3.09
CA GLN A 197 15.68 -16.84 4.44
C GLN A 197 14.72 -16.24 5.45
N SER A 198 14.34 -17.04 6.45
CA SER A 198 13.40 -16.63 7.50
C SER A 198 14.12 -16.18 8.76
N TYR A 199 13.60 -15.14 9.38
CA TYR A 199 14.10 -14.56 10.62
C TYR A 199 12.93 -14.32 11.59
N GLU A 200 13.15 -14.55 12.88
CA GLU A 200 12.14 -14.29 13.90
C GLU A 200 11.99 -12.79 14.22
N SER A 201 13.02 -11.99 13.91
CA SER A 201 13.06 -10.56 14.21
C SER A 201 13.98 -9.75 13.29
N ILE A 202 13.78 -8.43 13.27
CA ILE A 202 14.72 -7.49 12.63
C ILE A 202 16.12 -7.58 13.24
N GLN A 203 16.23 -7.86 14.54
CA GLN A 203 17.52 -7.99 15.23
C GLN A 203 18.29 -9.21 14.71
N SER A 204 17.63 -10.36 14.54
CA SER A 204 18.25 -11.55 13.94
C SER A 204 18.67 -11.29 12.49
N LEU A 205 17.81 -10.63 11.71
CA LEU A 205 18.14 -10.22 10.34
C LEU A 205 19.39 -9.32 10.32
N THR A 206 19.43 -8.29 11.17
CA THR A 206 20.53 -7.30 11.21
C THR A 206 21.87 -7.92 11.61
N LYS A 207 21.86 -8.97 12.44
CA LYS A 207 23.07 -9.70 12.84
C LYS A 207 23.66 -10.53 11.71
N ASP A 208 22.79 -11.08 10.86
CA ASP A 208 23.16 -11.98 9.78
C ASP A 208 23.58 -11.24 8.50
N ILE A 209 22.97 -10.09 8.21
CA ILE A 209 23.30 -9.31 7.01
C ILE A 209 24.53 -8.41 7.21
N ASN A 210 25.52 -8.56 6.33
CA ASN A 210 26.66 -7.67 6.23
C ASN A 210 26.25 -6.27 5.71
N LYS A 211 27.10 -5.25 5.92
CA LYS A 211 26.84 -3.85 5.49
C LYS A 211 26.41 -3.71 4.02
N SER A 212 26.97 -4.52 3.11
CA SER A 212 26.65 -4.52 1.67
C SER A 212 25.33 -5.23 1.32
N GLY A 213 24.85 -6.12 2.18
CA GLY A 213 23.57 -6.82 2.05
C GLY A 213 22.44 -6.17 2.82
N ARG A 214 22.66 -4.96 3.36
CA ARG A 214 21.70 -4.31 4.27
C ARG A 214 20.47 -3.79 3.55
N ARG A 215 20.56 -3.41 2.27
CA ARG A 215 19.44 -2.82 1.54
C ARG A 215 18.79 -3.79 0.56
N HIS A 216 17.48 -3.67 0.45
CA HIS A 216 16.60 -4.47 -0.40
C HIS A 216 15.93 -3.58 -1.43
N ASP A 217 15.84 -4.03 -2.67
CA ASP A 217 15.21 -3.29 -3.76
C ASP A 217 13.74 -3.02 -3.43
N LEU A 218 13.06 -4.01 -2.82
CA LEU A 218 11.71 -3.90 -2.30
C LEU A 218 11.67 -4.27 -0.81
N VAL A 219 11.09 -3.38 -0.01
CA VAL A 219 10.67 -3.70 1.37
C VAL A 219 9.15 -3.64 1.42
N ILE A 220 8.51 -4.65 1.99
CA ILE A 220 7.07 -4.69 2.16
C ILE A 220 6.70 -5.01 3.61
N ALA A 221 5.69 -4.32 4.12
CA ALA A 221 5.03 -4.64 5.37
C ALA A 221 3.51 -4.62 5.15
N SER A 222 2.88 -5.78 5.23
CA SER A 222 1.46 -5.94 4.91
C SER A 222 0.66 -6.55 6.05
N TYR A 223 -0.42 -5.87 6.44
CA TYR A 223 -1.37 -6.32 7.48
C TYR A 223 -0.72 -6.55 8.85
N VAL A 224 0.30 -5.76 9.20
CA VAL A 224 1.14 -6.00 10.38
C VAL A 224 1.34 -4.78 11.27
N LEU A 225 1.29 -3.56 10.73
CA LEU A 225 1.46 -2.34 11.52
C LEU A 225 0.27 -2.15 12.47
N GLY A 226 -0.93 -2.57 12.04
CA GLY A 226 -2.12 -2.62 12.89
C GLY A 226 -2.00 -3.54 14.10
N GLU A 227 -1.17 -4.59 14.02
CA GLU A 227 -0.91 -5.52 15.14
C GLU A 227 0.03 -4.89 16.19
N ILE A 228 0.77 -3.84 15.83
CA ILE A 228 1.68 -3.16 16.76
C ILE A 228 0.88 -2.14 17.58
N PRO A 229 0.79 -2.26 18.92
CA PRO A 229 -0.13 -1.45 19.72
C PRO A 229 0.32 0.01 19.91
N SER A 230 1.61 0.31 19.78
CA SER A 230 2.15 1.65 20.06
C SER A 230 2.44 2.43 18.78
N LEU A 231 1.92 3.67 18.67
CA LEU A 231 2.26 4.58 17.57
C LEU A 231 3.78 4.84 17.50
N LYS A 232 4.43 5.00 18.66
CA LYS A 232 5.89 5.20 18.74
C LYS A 232 6.65 4.00 18.17
N ASP A 233 6.17 2.79 18.44
CA ASP A 233 6.80 1.56 17.96
C ASP A 233 6.56 1.38 16.46
N ARG A 234 5.35 1.71 15.95
CA ARG A 234 5.07 1.76 14.50
C ARG A 234 6.02 2.72 13.78
N ILE A 235 6.17 3.94 14.30
CA ILE A 235 7.09 4.95 13.73
C ILE A 235 8.52 4.41 13.73
N THR A 236 8.98 3.87 14.86
CA THR A 236 10.35 3.34 15.00
C THR A 236 10.60 2.21 14.00
N LEU A 237 9.66 1.28 13.89
CA LEU A 237 9.72 0.18 12.95
C LEU A 237 9.76 0.68 11.50
N VAL A 238 8.85 1.57 11.11
CA VAL A 238 8.77 2.07 9.74
C VAL A 238 10.05 2.82 9.34
N ARG A 239 10.70 3.52 10.28
CA ARG A 239 12.03 4.10 10.05
C ARG A 239 13.09 3.03 9.78
N GLN A 240 13.10 1.95 10.56
CA GLN A 240 14.00 0.81 10.33
C GLN A 240 13.75 0.15 8.98
N LEU A 241 12.48 -0.08 8.62
CA LEU A 241 12.11 -0.64 7.32
C LEU A 241 12.57 0.27 6.17
N TRP A 242 12.40 1.58 6.31
CA TRP A 242 12.90 2.55 5.35
C TRP A 242 14.43 2.52 5.23
N ASP A 243 15.17 2.34 6.33
CA ASP A 243 16.64 2.20 6.31
C ASP A 243 17.10 0.94 5.55
N PHE A 244 16.30 -0.13 5.58
CA PHE A 244 16.51 -1.33 4.76
C PHE A 244 16.05 -1.15 3.30
N THR A 245 15.26 -0.12 2.99
CA THR A 245 14.81 0.15 1.62
C THR A 245 15.94 0.71 0.76
N GLY A 246 16.26 0.01 -0.32
CA GLY A 246 17.15 0.44 -1.40
C GLY A 246 16.41 1.27 -2.46
N ASP A 247 15.23 0.84 -2.88
CA ASP A 247 14.42 1.55 -3.87
C ASP A 247 12.97 1.81 -3.38
N ILE A 248 12.14 0.78 -3.26
CA ILE A 248 10.69 0.92 -2.96
C ILE A 248 10.30 0.31 -1.61
N LEU A 249 9.54 1.07 -0.80
CA LEU A 249 8.84 0.60 0.40
C LEU A 249 7.33 0.54 0.14
N VAL A 250 6.71 -0.60 0.41
CA VAL A 250 5.26 -0.80 0.31
C VAL A 250 4.68 -1.09 1.68
N LEU A 251 3.71 -0.29 2.11
CA LEU A 251 2.94 -0.51 3.34
C LEU A 251 1.48 -0.77 2.98
N VAL A 252 0.89 -1.83 3.54
CA VAL A 252 -0.51 -2.23 3.29
C VAL A 252 -1.21 -2.55 4.60
N GLU A 253 -2.42 -2.06 4.80
CA GLU A 253 -3.28 -2.36 5.96
C GLU A 253 -4.72 -2.65 5.51
N PRO A 254 -5.57 -3.27 6.36
CA PRO A 254 -6.99 -3.40 6.08
C PRO A 254 -7.63 -2.06 5.70
N GLY A 255 -8.54 -2.09 4.74
CA GLY A 255 -9.28 -0.92 4.26
C GLY A 255 -10.39 -0.53 5.23
N THR A 256 -9.98 -0.15 6.43
CA THR A 256 -10.78 0.32 7.55
C THR A 256 -10.35 1.76 7.88
N PRO A 257 -11.16 2.53 8.63
CA PRO A 257 -10.74 3.85 9.12
C PRO A 257 -9.38 3.80 9.85
N GLN A 258 -9.16 2.75 10.65
CA GLN A 258 -7.95 2.52 11.41
C GLN A 258 -6.74 2.25 10.51
N GLY A 259 -6.87 1.29 9.58
CA GLY A 259 -5.79 0.94 8.67
C GLY A 259 -5.42 2.10 7.73
N SER A 260 -6.41 2.83 7.23
CA SER A 260 -6.17 4.05 6.44
C SER A 260 -5.46 5.13 7.25
N ASN A 261 -5.78 5.29 8.54
CA ASN A 261 -5.10 6.25 9.41
C ASN A 261 -3.63 5.86 9.63
N ILE A 262 -3.35 4.57 9.91
CA ILE A 262 -1.98 4.06 10.05
C ILE A 262 -1.17 4.36 8.78
N ILE A 263 -1.68 3.99 7.60
CA ILE A 263 -1.01 4.25 6.33
C ILE A 263 -0.76 5.74 6.11
N SER A 264 -1.74 6.60 6.39
CA SER A 264 -1.59 8.05 6.26
C SER A 264 -0.53 8.61 7.20
N GLN A 265 -0.50 8.16 8.46
CA GLN A 265 0.49 8.59 9.45
C GLN A 265 1.91 8.17 9.04
N MET A 266 2.10 6.91 8.63
CA MET A 266 3.40 6.39 8.23
C MET A 266 3.91 7.06 6.94
N ARG A 267 3.01 7.30 5.96
CA ARG A 267 3.30 8.10 4.76
C ARG A 267 3.82 9.48 5.13
N SER A 268 3.06 10.23 5.93
CA SER A 268 3.44 11.58 6.33
C SER A 268 4.76 11.61 7.09
N HIS A 269 5.00 10.61 7.95
CA HIS A 269 6.23 10.50 8.72
C HIS A 269 7.47 10.33 7.83
N ILE A 270 7.45 9.40 6.86
CA ILE A 270 8.58 9.18 5.96
C ILE A 270 8.86 10.42 5.10
N LEU A 271 7.82 11.01 4.50
CA LEU A 271 7.96 12.20 3.65
C LEU A 271 8.51 13.40 4.44
N TRP A 272 8.01 13.62 5.66
CA TRP A 272 8.51 14.67 6.56
C TRP A 272 9.98 14.43 6.93
N MET A 273 10.34 13.20 7.31
CA MET A 273 11.69 12.83 7.72
C MET A 273 12.70 13.07 6.58
N GLU A 274 12.40 12.63 5.36
CA GLU A 274 13.28 12.82 4.20
C GLU A 274 13.40 14.29 3.80
N LYS A 275 12.31 15.07 3.88
CA LYS A 275 12.35 16.53 3.61
C LYS A 275 13.30 17.24 4.58
N ARG A 276 13.29 16.86 5.86
CA ARG A 276 14.23 17.39 6.87
C ARG A 276 15.69 16.99 6.59
N ASN A 277 15.91 15.72 6.25
CA ASN A 277 17.25 15.21 5.95
C ASN A 277 17.87 15.90 4.72
N ALA A 278 17.05 16.20 3.71
CA ALA A 278 17.48 16.99 2.55
C ALA A 278 17.84 18.45 2.93
N GLY A 279 17.01 19.10 3.75
CA GLY A 279 17.26 20.47 4.23
C GLY A 279 18.54 20.60 5.07
N SER A 280 18.82 19.63 5.96
CA SER A 280 20.05 19.63 6.78
C SER A 280 21.33 19.35 5.98
N LYS A 281 21.26 18.59 4.88
CA LYS A 281 22.42 18.37 4.00
C LYS A 281 22.72 19.56 3.09
N SER A 282 21.70 20.34 2.70
CA SER A 282 21.86 21.55 1.90
C SER A 282 22.57 22.69 2.64
N GLN A 283 22.53 22.74 3.99
CA GLN A 283 23.30 23.71 4.77
C GLN A 283 24.76 23.30 5.00
N ASN A 284 25.07 22.00 5.02
CA ASN A 284 26.44 21.50 5.25
C ASN A 284 27.28 21.37 3.96
N THR A 285 26.68 21.48 2.77
CA THR A 285 27.37 21.31 1.48
C THR A 285 27.98 22.60 0.91
N ALA A 286 27.83 23.74 1.59
CA ALA A 286 28.61 24.93 1.29
C ALA A 286 30.12 24.76 1.59
N ASN A 287 30.52 23.74 2.37
CA ASN A 287 31.91 23.49 2.77
C ASN A 287 32.31 22.01 2.62
N LYS A 288 32.44 21.51 1.38
CA LYS A 288 33.51 20.58 0.95
C LYS A 288 33.23 20.07 -0.45
N ALA A 289 34.01 20.56 -1.41
CA ALA A 289 34.23 19.88 -2.67
C ALA A 289 35.01 18.58 -2.40
N SER A 290 34.35 17.44 -2.50
CA SER A 290 35.03 16.15 -2.66
C SER A 290 34.14 15.27 -3.54
N LYS A 291 34.55 15.17 -4.81
CA LYS A 291 34.14 14.13 -5.76
C LYS A 291 34.46 12.76 -5.15
N ASP A 292 33.65 11.75 -5.51
CA ASP A 292 33.74 10.33 -5.13
C ASP A 292 33.03 9.90 -3.83
N LEU A 293 31.69 9.89 -3.88
CA LEU A 293 30.88 8.81 -3.31
C LEU A 293 29.51 8.85 -3.99
N MET A 294 29.00 7.71 -4.50
CA MET A 294 27.67 7.57 -5.12
C MET A 294 26.63 8.41 -4.37
N THR A 295 26.14 9.46 -5.02
CA THR A 295 25.07 10.32 -4.51
C THR A 295 23.82 9.48 -4.43
N LEU A 296 23.55 8.92 -3.24
CA LEU A 296 22.25 8.40 -2.91
C LEU A 296 21.25 9.52 -3.19
N GLU A 297 20.35 9.36 -4.15
CA GLU A 297 19.33 10.37 -4.42
C GLU A 297 18.58 10.65 -3.12
N THR A 298 18.82 11.82 -2.56
CA THR A 298 18.25 12.20 -1.26
C THR A 298 16.80 12.57 -1.47
N GLY A 299 15.91 11.95 -0.71
CA GLY A 299 14.48 12.22 -0.82
C GLY A 299 13.64 10.95 -0.80
N SER A 300 12.34 11.18 -0.77
CA SER A 300 11.33 10.17 -1.03
C SER A 300 10.13 10.79 -1.73
N PHE A 301 9.43 9.98 -2.51
CA PHE A 301 8.17 10.37 -3.10
C PHE A 301 7.19 9.19 -3.16
N VAL A 302 5.90 9.50 -3.24
CA VAL A 302 4.82 8.52 -3.35
C VAL A 302 4.69 8.06 -4.80
N VAL A 303 4.92 6.77 -5.05
CA VAL A 303 4.64 6.11 -6.34
C VAL A 303 3.13 5.89 -6.49
N ALA A 304 2.50 5.39 -5.43
CA ALA A 304 1.09 5.06 -5.40
C ALA A 304 0.54 5.08 -3.96
N PRO A 305 -0.78 5.25 -3.76
CA PRO A 305 -1.78 5.59 -4.79
C PRO A 305 -1.79 7.09 -5.12
N CYS A 306 -1.41 7.94 -4.17
CA CYS A 306 -1.50 9.40 -4.30
C CYS A 306 -0.54 9.90 -5.39
N PRO A 307 -0.99 10.76 -6.32
CA PRO A 307 -0.13 11.35 -7.35
C PRO A 307 0.72 12.53 -6.82
N HIS A 308 0.68 12.80 -5.51
CA HIS A 308 1.34 13.92 -4.87
C HIS A 308 1.99 13.50 -3.53
N ASP A 309 2.95 14.30 -3.08
CA ASP A 309 3.62 14.14 -1.78
C ASP A 309 3.03 15.04 -0.69
N GLY A 310 2.12 15.94 -1.05
CA GLY A 310 1.45 16.83 -0.10
C GLY A 310 0.51 16.12 0.89
N PRO A 311 -0.11 16.87 1.83
CA PRO A 311 -1.12 16.36 2.75
C PRO A 311 -2.27 15.65 2.02
N CYS A 312 -2.84 14.62 2.63
CA CYS A 312 -3.98 13.90 2.05
C CYS A 312 -5.24 14.77 2.10
N PRO A 313 -5.96 15.01 0.99
CA PRO A 313 -7.20 15.79 1.00
C PRO A 313 -8.29 15.21 1.92
N LEU A 314 -8.27 13.90 2.15
CA LEU A 314 -9.24 13.21 3.02
C LEU A 314 -8.89 13.31 4.52
N GLN A 315 -7.71 13.80 4.90
CA GLN A 315 -7.23 13.78 6.30
C GLN A 315 -8.15 14.54 7.26
N LYS A 316 -8.87 15.57 6.79
CA LYS A 316 -9.78 16.39 7.59
C LYS A 316 -11.27 16.05 7.35
N THR A 317 -11.54 14.91 6.73
CA THR A 317 -12.91 14.46 6.42
C THR A 317 -13.31 13.28 7.29
N ASP A 318 -14.60 12.93 7.29
CA ASP A 318 -15.13 11.70 7.89
C ASP A 318 -14.85 10.44 7.03
N LYS A 319 -14.27 10.64 5.83
CA LYS A 319 -13.95 9.57 4.88
C LYS A 319 -12.51 9.11 5.04
N TYR A 320 -12.27 7.87 4.64
CA TYR A 320 -10.94 7.26 4.64
C TYR A 320 -10.59 6.69 3.26
N CYS A 321 -9.32 6.80 2.89
CA CYS A 321 -8.81 6.34 1.60
C CYS A 321 -8.62 4.82 1.62
N HIS A 322 -9.41 4.10 0.84
CA HIS A 322 -9.29 2.65 0.70
C HIS A 322 -9.62 2.20 -0.72
N PHE A 323 -9.18 0.99 -1.03
CA PHE A 323 -9.36 0.31 -2.30
C PHE A 323 -10.02 -1.04 -2.03
N VAL A 324 -10.52 -1.67 -3.10
CA VAL A 324 -11.18 -2.96 -3.02
C VAL A 324 -10.64 -3.88 -4.11
N GLN A 325 -10.19 -5.07 -3.72
CA GLN A 325 -9.93 -6.16 -4.65
C GLN A 325 -11.00 -7.23 -4.50
N ARG A 326 -11.83 -7.40 -5.53
CA ARG A 326 -12.75 -8.53 -5.60
C ARG A 326 -11.98 -9.80 -5.94
N LEU A 327 -12.17 -10.88 -5.20
CA LEU A 327 -11.64 -12.21 -5.51
C LEU A 327 -12.74 -13.27 -5.55
N GLU A 328 -12.55 -14.29 -6.37
CA GLU A 328 -13.35 -15.51 -6.31
C GLU A 328 -12.98 -16.27 -5.03
N ARG A 329 -13.99 -16.65 -4.24
CA ARG A 329 -13.73 -17.45 -3.03
C ARG A 329 -13.19 -18.81 -3.44
N THR A 330 -12.09 -19.21 -2.82
CA THR A 330 -11.54 -20.57 -2.93
C THR A 330 -12.48 -21.61 -2.28
N THR A 331 -12.27 -22.89 -2.56
CA THR A 331 -13.03 -23.99 -1.96
C THR A 331 -12.95 -23.98 -0.43
N SER A 332 -11.77 -23.69 0.14
CA SER A 332 -11.60 -23.55 1.60
C SER A 332 -12.41 -22.38 2.15
N GLN A 333 -12.37 -21.21 1.51
CA GLN A 333 -13.15 -20.04 1.94
C GLN A 333 -14.65 -20.32 1.89
N ARG A 334 -15.15 -20.98 0.84
CA ARG A 334 -16.57 -21.37 0.74
C ARG A 334 -17.00 -22.36 1.83
N SER A 335 -16.09 -23.25 2.24
CA SER A 335 -16.37 -24.30 3.22
C SER A 335 -16.40 -23.78 4.67
N TYR A 336 -15.51 -22.84 4.98
CA TYR A 336 -15.22 -22.45 6.36
C TYR A 336 -15.66 -21.02 6.75
N LYS A 337 -15.78 -20.08 5.81
CA LYS A 337 -16.29 -18.74 6.14
C LYS A 337 -17.82 -18.77 6.27
N ARG A 338 -18.32 -18.03 7.26
CA ARG A 338 -19.77 -17.82 7.46
C ARG A 338 -20.18 -16.43 6.99
N SER A 339 -21.42 -16.30 6.56
CA SER A 339 -22.10 -15.04 6.30
C SER A 339 -23.48 -15.06 6.95
N LYS A 340 -24.02 -13.89 7.29
CA LYS A 340 -25.38 -13.75 7.85
C LYS A 340 -26.51 -14.13 6.85
N GLY A 341 -26.17 -14.34 5.58
CA GLY A 341 -27.05 -14.83 4.51
C GLY A 341 -26.30 -15.76 3.56
N PRO A 342 -26.83 -16.06 2.35
CA PRO A 342 -26.16 -16.90 1.37
C PRO A 342 -24.74 -16.42 1.06
N LEU A 343 -23.77 -17.33 1.17
CA LEU A 343 -22.38 -16.98 0.92
C LEU A 343 -22.16 -16.76 -0.58
N ARG A 344 -21.79 -15.53 -0.96
CA ARG A 344 -21.51 -15.18 -2.35
C ARG A 344 -20.32 -15.98 -2.89
N GLY A 345 -20.26 -16.21 -4.20
CA GLY A 345 -19.11 -16.84 -4.85
C GLY A 345 -17.82 -16.00 -4.81
N PHE A 346 -17.92 -14.71 -4.46
CA PHE A 346 -16.81 -13.78 -4.39
C PHE A 346 -16.72 -13.06 -3.05
N GLU A 347 -15.53 -12.55 -2.72
CA GLU A 347 -15.24 -11.71 -1.57
C GLU A 347 -14.62 -10.39 -2.04
N ASP A 348 -14.92 -9.30 -1.34
CA ASP A 348 -14.35 -7.98 -1.60
C ASP A 348 -13.35 -7.67 -0.48
N GLU A 349 -12.05 -7.78 -0.78
CA GLU A 349 -10.99 -7.45 0.17
C GLU A 349 -10.73 -5.95 0.12
N LYS A 350 -11.00 -5.26 1.22
CA LYS A 350 -10.70 -3.83 1.36
C LYS A 350 -9.30 -3.64 1.92
N PHE A 351 -8.53 -2.74 1.33
CA PHE A 351 -7.17 -2.42 1.78
C PHE A 351 -6.87 -0.91 1.62
N SER A 352 -5.95 -0.41 2.43
CA SER A 352 -5.32 0.91 2.29
C SER A 352 -3.83 0.68 2.14
N TYR A 353 -3.15 1.45 1.28
CA TYR A 353 -1.72 1.24 1.04
C TYR A 353 -1.01 2.52 0.65
N VAL A 354 0.31 2.49 0.75
CA VAL A 354 1.22 3.46 0.14
C VAL A 354 2.47 2.75 -0.38
N ALA A 355 2.93 3.13 -1.55
CA ALA A 355 4.22 2.77 -2.10
C ALA A 355 5.08 4.04 -2.19
N LEU A 356 6.21 4.04 -1.49
CA LEU A 356 7.18 5.13 -1.44
C LEU A 356 8.46 4.69 -2.13
N ARG A 357 9.05 5.56 -2.94
CA ARG A 357 10.32 5.31 -3.61
C ARG A 357 11.37 6.31 -3.14
N ARG A 358 12.61 5.86 -3.02
CA ARG A 358 13.75 6.75 -2.76
C ARG A 358 14.01 7.66 -3.94
N GLY A 359 14.60 8.82 -3.66
CA GLY A 359 14.96 9.81 -4.65
C GLY A 359 13.92 10.89 -4.85
N THR A 360 14.06 11.63 -5.95
CA THR A 360 13.19 12.76 -6.27
C THR A 360 12.00 12.32 -7.11
N ARG A 361 10.82 12.90 -6.86
CA ARG A 361 9.67 12.70 -7.72
C ARG A 361 10.06 13.09 -9.16
N PRO A 362 9.87 12.21 -10.15
CA PRO A 362 10.02 12.59 -11.56
C PRO A 362 9.06 13.74 -11.86
N SER A 363 9.61 14.88 -12.28
CA SER A 363 8.82 15.95 -12.86
C SER A 363 8.64 15.64 -14.34
N GLU A 364 7.46 15.17 -14.73
CA GLU A 364 7.04 15.39 -16.10
C GLU A 364 6.61 16.84 -16.24
N THR A 365 6.96 17.50 -17.34
CA THR A 365 6.39 18.81 -17.68
C THR A 365 4.87 18.65 -17.75
N TRP A 366 4.13 19.34 -16.89
CA TRP A 366 2.68 19.38 -17.00
C TRP A 366 2.34 19.99 -18.37
N PRO A 367 1.30 19.52 -19.07
CA PRO A 367 0.95 20.06 -20.39
C PRO A 367 0.71 21.57 -20.42
N LEU A 368 0.46 22.17 -19.24
CA LEU A 368 0.21 23.60 -19.07
C LEU A 368 1.40 24.35 -18.44
N ASP A 369 2.50 23.66 -18.12
CA ASP A 369 3.71 24.32 -17.63
C ASP A 369 4.27 25.23 -18.73
N GLY A 370 4.45 26.51 -18.42
CA GLY A 370 4.85 27.54 -19.38
C GLY A 370 3.70 28.12 -20.22
N MET A 371 2.47 27.61 -20.12
CA MET A 371 1.31 28.30 -20.69
C MET A 371 0.97 29.52 -19.85
N LYS A 372 0.95 30.70 -20.49
CA LYS A 372 0.38 31.90 -19.91
C LYS A 372 -1.13 31.85 -20.14
N PHE A 373 -1.89 31.65 -19.08
CA PHE A 373 -3.34 31.82 -19.12
C PHE A 373 -3.64 33.31 -18.99
N GLU A 374 -4.50 33.81 -19.88
CA GLU A 374 -5.05 35.13 -19.72
C GLU A 374 -5.89 35.16 -18.44
N THR A 375 -5.58 36.11 -17.57
CA THR A 375 -6.38 36.40 -16.40
C THR A 375 -7.78 36.83 -16.86
N LEU A 376 -8.80 36.60 -16.01
CA LEU A 376 -10.16 37.09 -16.28
C LEU A 376 -10.20 38.59 -16.59
N LYS A 377 -9.24 39.37 -16.05
CA LYS A 377 -9.07 40.78 -16.38
C LYS A 377 -8.58 41.01 -17.81
N GLU A 378 -7.61 40.23 -18.27
CA GLU A 378 -7.10 40.30 -19.65
C GLU A 378 -8.17 39.83 -20.65
N ILE A 379 -8.96 38.80 -20.31
CA ILE A 379 -10.09 38.34 -21.13
C ILE A 379 -11.16 39.41 -21.24
N HIS A 380 -11.52 40.08 -20.13
CA HIS A 380 -12.48 41.18 -20.16
C HIS A 380 -11.96 42.42 -20.89
N ALA A 381 -10.67 42.71 -20.82
CA ALA A 381 -10.06 43.83 -21.54
C ALA A 381 -9.99 43.59 -23.07
N LYS A 382 -10.03 42.33 -23.51
CA LYS A 382 -10.04 41.94 -24.93
C LYS A 382 -11.43 41.80 -25.53
N ARG A 383 -12.51 41.90 -24.74
CA ARG A 383 -13.87 41.92 -25.28
C ARG A 383 -14.08 43.23 -26.02
N ILE A 384 -14.25 43.14 -27.34
CA ILE A 384 -14.72 44.24 -28.17
C ILE A 384 -16.21 44.47 -27.82
N PRO A 385 -16.68 45.72 -27.63
CA PRO A 385 -18.05 46.00 -27.18
C PRO A 385 -19.19 45.54 -28.11
N ASP A 386 -18.90 45.08 -29.32
CA ASP A 386 -19.92 44.86 -30.37
C ASP A 386 -20.64 43.51 -30.30
N ASP A 387 -20.25 42.56 -29.43
CA ASP A 387 -20.92 41.25 -29.30
C ASP A 387 -22.15 41.27 -28.35
N LEU A 388 -22.78 42.43 -28.17
CA LEU A 388 -24.05 42.59 -27.44
C LEU A 388 -25.19 42.94 -28.39
N GLU A 389 -25.41 42.14 -29.44
CA GLU A 389 -26.75 42.07 -30.04
C GLU A 389 -27.64 41.21 -29.14
N THR A 390 -28.41 41.89 -28.31
CA THR A 390 -29.60 41.36 -27.65
C THR A 390 -30.64 41.02 -28.73
N ASP A 391 -30.94 39.73 -28.90
CA ASP A 391 -32.07 39.27 -29.69
C ASP A 391 -33.37 39.58 -28.95
N VAL A 392 -33.93 40.77 -29.22
CA VAL A 392 -35.24 41.20 -28.75
C VAL A 392 -36.14 41.38 -29.97
N GLY A 393 -36.92 40.34 -30.27
CA GLY A 393 -38.29 40.48 -30.74
C GLY A 393 -38.57 40.02 -32.16
N GLU A 394 -39.40 38.98 -32.29
CA GLU A 394 -40.60 39.09 -33.09
C GLU A 394 -41.72 38.24 -32.48
N CYS A 395 -42.76 38.94 -32.01
CA CYS A 395 -44.02 38.37 -31.56
C CYS A 395 -45.01 38.54 -32.71
N SER A 396 -45.57 37.45 -33.26
CA SER A 396 -46.95 37.48 -33.77
C SER A 396 -47.47 36.10 -34.21
N HIS A 397 -48.62 35.76 -33.61
CA HIS A 397 -49.71 34.94 -34.13
C HIS A 397 -49.46 33.45 -34.45
N LEU A 398 -50.05 32.56 -33.64
CA LEU A 398 -51.17 31.71 -34.08
C LEU A 398 -51.89 31.05 -32.87
N ASN A 399 -53.18 30.84 -33.07
CA ASN A 399 -54.23 30.62 -32.07
C ASN A 399 -54.21 29.25 -31.38
N PHE A 400 -54.81 29.24 -30.18
CA PHE A 400 -55.63 28.18 -29.55
C PHE A 400 -55.44 26.72 -30.00
N ASP A 401 -55.10 25.83 -29.07
CA ASP A 401 -56.13 24.93 -28.55
C ASP A 401 -55.81 24.31 -27.18
N LYS A 402 -56.89 24.00 -26.45
CA LYS A 402 -56.92 23.43 -25.10
C LYS A 402 -56.71 21.90 -25.13
N ASN A 403 -56.27 21.39 -23.97
CA ASN A 403 -56.30 20.00 -23.49
C ASN A 403 -55.12 19.09 -23.86
N LEU A 404 -54.32 18.67 -22.86
CA LEU A 404 -54.49 17.37 -22.18
C LEU A 404 -53.48 17.23 -21.04
N CYS A 405 -53.97 17.03 -19.82
CA CYS A 405 -53.27 16.20 -18.82
C CYS A 405 -53.41 14.74 -19.25
N ILE A 406 -52.30 13.98 -19.25
CA ILE A 406 -52.16 12.66 -18.59
C ILE A 406 -50.72 12.57 -18.08
#